data_AF-A0A842VDE5-F1
#
_entry.id   AF-A0A842VDE5-F1
#
_cell.length_a   1.000
_cell.length_b   1.000
_cell.length_c   1.000
_cell.angle_alpha   90.00
_cell.angle_beta   90.00
_cell.angle_gamma   90.00
#
_symmetry.space_group_name_H-M   'P 1'
#
loop_
_entity.id
_entity.type
_entity.pdbx_description
1 polymer ?
#
loop_
_entity_poly.entity_id
_entity_poly.type
_entity_poly.pdbx_seq_one_letter_code
_entity_poly.pdbx_strand_id
1 'polypeptide(L)'
;MSSINLLSKAPQNELEKRGIFYSLQTAIESTVDLVAMAMKDLGSPVKDDESNIQEIVKRLEVDISFGDDLKKANGMSNILVHRYNTVEEEWYLNQ
;
A
#
# COMPACT_ATOMS: atom_id res chain seq x y z
N MET A 1 8.49 1.57 20.02
CA MET A 1 7.01 1.55 20.11
C MET A 1 6.50 1.06 18.77
N SER A 2 5.90 -0.14 18.69
CA SER A 2 5.47 -0.71 17.41
C SER A 2 4.19 -0.05 16.93
N SER A 3 4.21 0.51 15.72
CA SER A 3 3.08 1.15 15.02
C SER A 3 1.81 0.26 14.95
N ILE A 4 1.95 -1.03 15.23
CA ILE A 4 0.90 -2.05 15.33
C ILE A 4 -0.16 -1.74 16.40
N ASN A 5 0.14 -0.93 17.44
CA ASN A 5 -0.83 -0.63 18.51
C ASN A 5 -1.97 0.33 18.13
N LEU A 6 -1.93 0.96 16.94
CA LEU A 6 -3.02 1.83 16.47
C LEU A 6 -4.32 1.06 16.17
N LEU A 7 -4.23 -0.22 15.79
CA LEU A 7 -5.38 -1.08 15.49
C LEU A 7 -5.77 -1.96 16.68
N SER A 8 -5.45 -1.53 17.91
CA SER A 8 -5.77 -2.29 19.13
C SER A 8 -7.27 -2.47 19.39
N LYS A 9 -8.13 -1.81 18.61
CA LYS A 9 -9.59 -1.99 18.62
C LYS A 9 -10.10 -2.29 17.22
N ALA A 10 -11.00 -3.28 17.12
CA ALA A 10 -11.77 -3.52 15.91
C ALA A 10 -12.66 -2.30 15.59
N PRO A 11 -12.83 -1.94 14.31
CA PRO A 11 -13.73 -0.86 13.93
C PRO A 11 -15.15 -1.15 14.40
N GLN A 12 -15.83 -0.15 14.95
CA GLN A 12 -17.19 -0.28 15.48
C GLN A 12 -18.28 0.05 14.45
N ASN A 13 -17.91 0.71 13.36
CA ASN A 13 -18.83 1.10 12.30
C ASN A 13 -18.13 1.11 10.93
N GLU A 14 -18.91 1.21 9.86
CA GLU A 14 -18.38 1.20 8.49
C GLU A 14 -17.53 2.43 8.16
N LEU A 15 -17.74 3.57 8.83
CA LEU A 15 -16.91 4.76 8.65
C LEU A 15 -15.48 4.53 9.18
N GLU A 16 -15.35 4.00 10.40
CA GLU A 16 -14.06 3.63 10.99
C GLU A 16 -13.34 2.58 10.15
N LYS A 17 -14.07 1.56 9.70
CA LYS A 17 -13.54 0.51 8.83
C LYS A 17 -12.99 1.10 7.53
N ARG A 18 -13.74 1.98 6.86
CA ARG A 18 -13.29 2.70 5.66
C ARG A 18 -12.07 3.56 5.96
N GLY A 19 -12.06 4.30 7.06
CA GLY A 19 -10.92 5.13 7.45
C GLY A 19 -9.64 4.32 7.67
N ILE A 20 -9.74 3.15 8.29
CA ILE A 20 -8.61 2.22 8.47
C ILE A 20 -8.08 1.74 7.12
N PHE A 21 -8.97 1.27 6.24
CA PHE A 21 -8.55 0.75 4.93
C PHE A 21 -7.98 1.84 4.03
N TYR A 22 -8.57 3.03 4.02
CA TYR A 22 -8.03 4.18 3.30
C TYR A 22 -6.64 4.55 3.82
N SER A 23 -6.47 4.64 5.14
CA SER A 23 -5.16 4.95 5.75
C SER A 23 -4.11 3.89 5.40
N LEU A 24 -4.49 2.61 5.38
CA LEU A 24 -3.60 1.52 4.99
C LEU A 24 -3.22 1.62 3.51
N GLN A 25 -4.19 1.84 2.62
CA GLN A 25 -3.98 2.05 1.19
C GLN A 25 -2.99 3.19 0.95
N THR A 26 -3.26 4.37 1.49
CA THR A 26 -2.41 5.56 1.32
C THR A 26 -0.99 5.33 1.84
N ALA A 27 -0.84 4.62 2.96
CA ALA A 27 0.48 4.28 3.49
C ALA A 27 1.26 3.34 2.56
N ILE A 28 0.59 2.36 1.95
CA ILE A 28 1.19 1.43 0.98
C ILE A 28 1.60 2.19 -0.28
N GLU A 29 0.70 2.98 -0.88
CA GLU A 29 0.97 3.80 -2.07
C GLU A 29 2.15 4.74 -1.84
N SER A 30 2.15 5.47 -0.71
CA SER A 30 3.24 6.37 -0.36
C SER A 30 4.58 5.63 -0.20
N THR A 31 4.57 4.39 0.30
CA THR A 31 5.79 3.58 0.45
C THR A 31 6.31 3.12 -0.91
N VAL A 32 5.42 2.73 -1.83
CA VAL A 32 5.78 2.34 -3.19
C VAL A 32 6.34 3.54 -3.98
N ASP A 33 5.75 4.72 -3.81
CA ASP A 33 6.28 5.97 -4.39
C ASP A 33 7.68 6.29 -3.85
N LEU A 34 7.92 6.08 -2.55
CA LEU A 34 9.26 6.23 -1.95
C LEU A 34 10.26 5.25 -2.55
N VAL A 35 9.85 4.01 -2.83
CA VAL A 35 10.69 3.03 -3.53
C VAL A 35 11.03 3.53 -4.94
N ALA A 36 10.07 4.05 -5.70
CA ALA A 36 10.31 4.60 -7.02
C ALA A 36 11.25 5.82 -6.99
N MET A 37 11.08 6.72 -6.02
CA MET A 37 11.99 7.86 -5.82
C MET A 37 13.41 7.39 -5.45
N ALA A 38 13.53 6.42 -4.55
CA ALA A 38 14.82 5.85 -4.18
C ALA A 38 15.53 5.18 -5.36
N MET A 39 14.80 4.50 -6.24
CA MET A 39 15.36 3.94 -7.49
C MET A 39 16.03 5.02 -8.34
N LYS A 40 15.38 6.19 -8.49
CA LYS A 40 15.94 7.34 -9.21
C LYS A 40 17.19 7.88 -8.51
N ASP A 41 17.14 8.05 -7.20
CA ASP A 41 18.27 8.59 -6.41
C ASP A 41 19.48 7.65 -6.44
N LEU A 42 19.26 6.34 -6.56
CA LEU A 42 20.29 5.32 -6.73
C LEU A 42 20.85 5.25 -8.16
N GLY A 43 20.36 6.07 -9.09
CA GLY A 43 20.80 6.09 -10.50
C GLY A 43 20.23 4.95 -11.35
N SER A 44 19.15 4.31 -10.88
CA SER A 44 18.44 3.28 -11.64
C SER A 44 17.24 3.86 -12.39
N PRO A 45 16.88 3.28 -13.55
CA PRO A 45 15.62 3.62 -14.20
C PRO A 45 14.45 3.20 -13.32
N VAL A 46 13.49 4.10 -13.14
CA VAL A 46 12.20 3.81 -12.50
C VAL A 46 11.36 2.97 -13.46
N LYS A 47 10.84 1.84 -12.97
CA LYS A 47 9.99 0.88 -13.69
C LYS A 47 8.63 0.77 -13.01
N ASP A 48 7.91 -0.33 -13.23
CA ASP A 48 6.71 -0.68 -12.45
C ASP A 48 7.06 -1.01 -10.98
N ASP A 49 6.06 -0.94 -10.11
CA ASP A 49 6.21 -1.11 -8.66
C ASP A 49 6.88 -2.43 -8.29
N GLU A 50 6.48 -3.54 -8.90
CA GLU A 50 7.02 -4.85 -8.54
C GLU A 50 8.50 -4.94 -8.93
N SER A 51 8.85 -4.49 -10.13
CA SER A 51 10.23 -4.40 -10.58
C SER A 51 11.08 -3.49 -9.69
N ASN A 52 10.54 -2.33 -9.28
CA ASN A 52 11.24 -1.40 -8.40
C ASN A 52 11.49 -2.00 -7.01
N ILE A 53 10.49 -2.67 -6.43
CA ILE A 53 10.61 -3.35 -5.13
C ILE A 53 11.65 -4.47 -5.20
N GLN A 54 11.66 -5.27 -6.27
CA GLN A 54 12.67 -6.32 -6.41
C GLN A 54 14.10 -5.77 -6.49
N GLU A 55 14.26 -4.69 -7.23
CA GLU A 55 15.58 -4.08 -7.46
C GLU A 55 16.09 -3.38 -6.20
N ILE A 56 15.22 -2.68 -5.46
CA ILE A 56 15.63 -1.97 -4.24
C ILE A 56 16.04 -2.93 -3.12
N VAL A 57 15.35 -4.07 -2.98
CA VAL A 57 15.67 -5.12 -2.01
C VAL A 57 17.07 -5.68 -2.28
N LYS A 58 17.39 -5.96 -3.55
CA LYS A 58 18.72 -6.42 -3.96
C LYS A 58 19.81 -5.38 -3.70
N ARG A 59 19.51 -4.11 -3.97
CA ARG A 59 20.52 -3.03 -3.98
C ARG A 59 20.82 -2.45 -2.61
N LEU A 60 19.82 -2.42 -1.73
CA LEU A 60 19.98 -1.96 -0.34
C LEU A 60 20.26 -3.11 0.63
N GLU A 61 20.46 -4.34 0.12
CA GLU A 61 20.68 -5.56 0.92
C GLU A 61 19.61 -5.74 2.01
N VAL A 62 18.38 -5.36 1.69
CA VAL A 62 17.23 -5.52 2.59
C VAL A 62 16.78 -6.99 2.58
N ASP A 63 16.16 -7.43 3.67
CA ASP A 63 15.62 -8.78 3.73
C ASP A 63 14.61 -9.01 2.58
N ILE A 64 14.73 -10.17 1.92
CA ILE A 64 13.82 -10.59 0.84
C ILE A 64 12.39 -10.68 1.36
N SER A 65 12.20 -11.07 2.62
CA SER A 65 10.87 -11.12 3.26
C SER A 65 10.16 -9.77 3.24
N PHE A 66 10.91 -8.67 3.43
CA PHE A 66 10.39 -7.31 3.37
C PHE A 66 9.91 -6.95 1.95
N GLY A 67 10.66 -7.35 0.93
CA GLY A 67 10.27 -7.19 -0.47
C GLY A 67 8.97 -7.91 -0.79
N ASP A 68 8.83 -9.16 -0.36
CA ASP A 68 7.64 -9.96 -0.59
C ASP A 68 6.41 -9.40 0.15
N ASP A 69 6.60 -8.89 1.36
CA ASP A 69 5.52 -8.28 2.13
C ASP A 69 5.05 -6.95 1.52
N LEU A 70 5.97 -6.15 0.97
CA LEU A 70 5.65 -4.94 0.19
C LEU A 70 4.85 -5.27 -1.08
N LYS A 71 5.24 -6.31 -1.81
CA LYS A 71 4.49 -6.75 -3.00
C LYS A 71 3.09 -7.23 -2.66
N LYS A 72 2.95 -8.03 -1.59
CA LYS A 72 1.64 -8.46 -1.10
C LYS A 72 0.78 -7.25 -0.71
N ALA A 73 1.37 -6.30 0.02
CA ALA A 73 0.68 -5.08 0.41
C ALA A 73 0.22 -4.26 -0.81
N ASN A 74 1.08 -4.07 -1.81
CA ASN A 74 0.72 -3.39 -3.06
C ASN A 74 -0.44 -4.08 -3.79
N GLY A 75 -0.37 -5.41 -3.91
CA GLY A 75 -1.46 -6.21 -4.47
C GLY A 75 -2.77 -6.11 -3.68
N MET A 76 -2.70 -6.08 -2.36
CA MET A 76 -3.87 -5.88 -1.48
C MET A 76 -4.48 -4.49 -1.66
N SER A 77 -3.65 -3.46 -1.77
CA SER A 77 -4.09 -2.08 -2.04
C SER A 77 -4.93 -2.00 -3.31
N ASN A 78 -4.43 -2.58 -4.42
CA ASN A 78 -5.15 -2.64 -5.69
C ASN A 78 -6.52 -3.33 -5.57
N ILE A 79 -6.59 -4.42 -4.80
CA ILE A 79 -7.86 -5.14 -4.58
C ILE A 79 -8.83 -4.32 -3.72
N LEU A 80 -8.34 -3.58 -2.73
CA LEU A 80 -9.17 -2.70 -1.88
C LEU A 80 -9.75 -1.56 -2.71
N VAL A 81 -8.93 -0.89 -3.53
CA VAL A 81 -9.38 0.15 -4.48
C VAL A 81 -10.52 -0.36 -5.35
N HIS A 82 -10.34 -1.52 -5.98
CA HIS A 82 -11.39 -2.09 -6.82
C HIS A 82 -12.68 -2.38 -6.07
N ARG A 83 -12.60 -2.89 -4.83
CA ARG A 83 -13.80 -3.13 -4.02
C ARG A 83 -14.48 -1.84 -3.56
N TYR A 84 -13.73 -0.80 -3.23
CA TYR A 84 -14.29 0.46 -2.76
C TYR A 84 -14.87 1.30 -3.89
N ASN A 85 -14.24 1.34 -5.06
CA ASN A 85 -14.77 2.05 -6.23
C ASN A 85 -16.18 1.56 -6.59
N THR A 86 -16.42 0.24 -6.58
CA THR A 86 -17.77 -0.30 -6.85
C THR A 86 -18.79 0.13 -5.80
N VAL A 87 -18.39 0.17 -4.54
CA VAL A 87 -19.27 0.59 -3.43
C VAL A 87 -19.58 2.09 -3.46
N GLU A 88 -18.62 2.92 -3.88
CA GLU A 88 -18.84 4.36 -4.07
C GLU A 88 -19.74 4.64 -5.27
N GLU A 89 -19.52 3.96 -6.40
CA GLU A 89 -20.38 4.05 -7.59
C GLU A 89 -21.85 3.72 -7.26
N GLU A 90 -22.11 2.64 -6.53
CA GLU A 90 -23.47 2.29 -6.09
C GLU A 90 -24.10 3.38 -5.20
N TRP A 91 -23.31 4.06 -4.38
CA TRP A 91 -23.81 5.11 -3.49
C TRP A 91 -24.17 6.39 -4.25
N TYR A 92 -23.37 6.77 -5.25
CA TYR A 92 -23.66 7.90 -6.13
C TYR A 92 -24.88 7.67 -7.02
N LEU A 93 -25.10 6.43 -7.48
CA LEU A 93 -26.21 6.09 -8.38
C LEU A 93 -27.58 5.97 -7.67
N ASN A 94 -27.59 5.83 -6.35
CA ASN A 94 -28.82 5.68 -5.54
C ASN A 94 -29.24 6.99 -4.82
N GLN A 95 -28.74 8.15 -5.27
CA GLN A 95 -29.16 9.48 -4.84
C GLN A 95 -30.35 9.99 -5.67
#